data_AF-A0A3P1XY42-F1
#
_entry.id   AF-A0A3P1XY42-F1
#
_cell.length_a   1.000
_cell.length_b   1.000
_cell.length_c   1.000
_cell.angle_alpha   90.00
_cell.angle_beta   90.00
_cell.angle_gamma   90.00
#
_symmetry.space_group_name_H-M   'P 1'
#
loop_
_entity.id
_entity.type
_entity.pdbx_description
1 polymer ?
#
loop_
_entity_poly.entity_id
_entity_poly.type
_entity_poly.pdbx_seq_one_letter_code
_entity_poly.pdbx_strand_id
1 'polypeptide(L)'
;MPVFFRRSGFILCLALAALARPAVSEGKVYVAEPLLVAQPSYAGMQFYVYRPYNMPKNWYVTFDGYPVTKNRDGVWVYGTSAGPNLNPTNYIVGSVVPSMAGITPWVRPAQISSFVKVPPPNASVVRQPSLPPSRSAGGGTHSTWVPDWSFNPRFMAIGNWKSSVDRMGVLHNPAVPVAWKGNFPKAIYVWTGRSWFQITPRESQRPVDALKGQLYEMSRMVKRNRFVWYEADMPVLAQQATEWGYYWMGEVVPSR
;
A
#
# COMPACT_ATOMS: atom_id res chain seq x y z
N MET A 1 37.54 -62.09 -39.09
CA MET A 1 38.44 -62.39 -37.95
C MET A 1 39.38 -61.21 -37.76
N PRO A 2 39.72 -60.73 -36.54
CA PRO A 2 39.38 -61.26 -35.23
C PRO A 2 38.53 -60.32 -34.34
N VAL A 3 38.02 -60.94 -33.30
CA VAL A 3 37.42 -60.40 -32.08
C VAL A 3 38.53 -60.21 -31.03
N PHE A 4 38.47 -59.15 -30.23
CA PHE A 4 39.06 -59.08 -28.87
C PHE A 4 38.15 -58.19 -28.01
N PHE A 5 37.24 -58.73 -27.20
CA PHE A 5 37.38 -59.20 -25.81
C PHE A 5 37.82 -58.14 -24.76
N ARG A 6 36.80 -57.56 -24.10
CA ARG A 6 36.52 -57.56 -22.65
C ARG A 6 37.64 -57.18 -21.65
N ARG A 7 37.36 -56.18 -20.79
CA ARG A 7 37.46 -56.16 -19.30
C ARG A 7 37.21 -54.72 -18.80
N SER A 8 36.09 -54.42 -18.16
CA SER A 8 35.87 -54.49 -16.70
C SER A 8 36.91 -53.73 -15.88
N GLY A 9 36.49 -52.58 -15.32
CA GLY A 9 37.21 -51.81 -14.30
C GLY A 9 36.29 -50.75 -13.70
N PHE A 10 35.55 -51.13 -12.65
CA PHE A 10 34.86 -50.22 -11.74
C PHE A 10 35.89 -49.32 -11.03
N ILE A 11 35.57 -48.03 -10.79
CA ILE A 11 35.59 -47.34 -9.48
C ILE A 11 35.37 -45.82 -9.68
N LEU A 12 34.18 -45.39 -9.24
CA LEU A 12 33.89 -44.23 -8.37
C LEU A 12 34.79 -42.98 -8.44
N CYS A 13 34.24 -41.85 -8.90
CA CYS A 13 34.61 -40.51 -8.42
C CYS A 13 33.41 -39.56 -8.44
N LEU A 14 32.84 -39.39 -7.25
CA LEU A 14 32.23 -38.20 -6.65
C LEU A 14 31.69 -37.06 -7.56
N ALA A 15 30.36 -36.94 -7.52
CA ALA A 15 29.60 -35.75 -7.13
C ALA A 15 30.17 -34.35 -7.46
N LEU A 16 29.51 -33.67 -8.41
CA LEU A 16 29.21 -32.24 -8.31
C LEU A 16 28.03 -31.91 -9.24
N ALA A 17 26.83 -32.28 -8.78
CA ALA A 17 25.60 -31.69 -9.29
C ALA A 17 25.60 -30.22 -8.84
N ALA A 18 26.08 -29.34 -9.70
CA ALA A 18 25.95 -27.90 -9.53
C ALA A 18 24.46 -27.54 -9.65
N LEU A 19 23.75 -27.61 -8.53
CA LEU A 19 22.50 -26.89 -8.30
C LEU A 19 22.83 -25.40 -8.38
N ALA A 20 22.80 -24.85 -9.60
CA ALA A 20 22.72 -23.42 -9.82
C ALA A 20 21.37 -22.95 -9.27
N ARG A 21 21.33 -22.67 -7.97
CA ARG A 21 20.25 -21.88 -7.37
C ARG A 21 20.29 -20.51 -8.05
N PRO A 22 19.19 -20.01 -8.64
CA PRO A 22 19.16 -18.62 -9.06
C PRO A 22 19.41 -17.78 -7.81
N ALA A 23 20.51 -17.04 -7.81
CA ALA A 23 20.74 -16.00 -6.82
C ALA A 23 19.59 -15.00 -6.99
N VAL A 24 18.64 -15.01 -6.04
CA VAL A 24 17.69 -13.92 -5.90
C VAL A 24 18.55 -12.73 -5.45
N SER A 25 18.98 -11.94 -6.42
CA SER A 25 19.48 -10.60 -6.17
C SER A 25 18.32 -9.86 -5.52
N GLU A 26 18.40 -9.67 -4.21
CA GLU A 26 17.61 -8.69 -3.48
C GLU A 26 18.07 -7.31 -4.00
N GLY A 27 17.49 -6.90 -5.13
CA GLY A 27 17.63 -5.54 -5.61
C GLY A 27 17.07 -4.64 -4.53
N LYS A 28 17.95 -3.94 -3.82
CA LYS A 28 17.56 -2.80 -2.98
C LYS A 28 16.91 -1.78 -3.91
N VAL A 29 15.58 -1.84 -4.03
CA VAL A 29 14.81 -0.86 -4.78
C VAL A 29 14.87 0.41 -3.94
N TYR A 30 15.66 1.38 -4.40
CA TYR A 30 15.66 2.72 -3.85
C TYR A 30 14.23 3.27 -3.99
N VAL A 31 13.51 3.34 -2.88
CA VAL A 31 12.20 3.95 -2.81
C VAL A 31 12.42 5.46 -2.93
N ALA A 32 12.05 6.03 -4.07
CA ALA A 32 11.96 7.48 -4.19
C ALA A 32 10.90 8.00 -3.20
N GLU A 33 11.17 9.13 -2.56
CA GLU A 33 10.26 9.75 -1.61
C GLU A 33 8.86 9.90 -2.22
N PRO A 34 7.80 9.39 -1.55
CA PRO A 34 6.45 9.48 -2.06
C PRO A 34 5.96 10.93 -2.04
N LEU A 35 5.41 11.36 -3.17
CA LEU A 35 4.86 12.68 -3.43
C LEU A 35 3.35 12.64 -3.20
N LEU A 36 2.84 13.46 -2.28
CA LEU A 36 1.40 13.64 -2.10
C LEU A 36 0.86 14.54 -3.22
N VAL A 37 -0.13 14.05 -3.96
CA VAL A 37 -0.72 14.74 -5.12
C VAL A 37 -2.24 14.77 -5.01
N ALA A 38 -2.86 15.84 -5.49
CA ALA A 38 -4.32 15.96 -5.52
C ALA A 38 -4.89 15.48 -6.85
N GLN A 39 -6.07 14.86 -6.81
CA GLN A 39 -6.85 14.42 -7.95
C GLN A 39 -8.03 15.36 -8.19
N PRO A 40 -7.96 16.27 -9.19
CA PRO A 40 -8.99 17.27 -9.42
C PRO A 40 -10.38 16.66 -9.68
N SER A 41 -10.44 15.55 -10.42
CA SER A 41 -11.71 14.90 -10.79
C SER A 41 -12.43 14.20 -9.64
N TYR A 42 -11.76 14.02 -8.49
CA TYR A 42 -12.32 13.42 -7.28
C TYR A 42 -12.36 14.43 -6.13
N ALA A 43 -12.80 15.66 -6.43
CA ALA A 43 -13.01 16.72 -5.42
C ALA A 43 -11.76 17.00 -4.55
N GLY A 44 -10.56 16.85 -5.13
CA GLY A 44 -9.31 17.09 -4.41
C GLY A 44 -8.83 15.92 -3.55
N MET A 45 -9.38 14.71 -3.74
CA MET A 45 -8.82 13.47 -3.18
C MET A 45 -7.31 13.44 -3.37
N GLN A 46 -6.55 13.26 -2.29
CA GLN A 46 -5.10 13.25 -2.34
C GLN A 46 -4.60 11.82 -2.31
N PHE A 47 -3.55 11.51 -3.05
CA PHE A 47 -2.95 10.18 -3.04
C PHE A 47 -1.44 10.32 -3.24
N TYR A 48 -0.70 9.31 -2.82
CA TYR A 48 0.74 9.30 -2.99
C TYR A 48 1.13 8.65 -4.31
N VAL A 49 2.10 9.27 -4.97
CA VAL A 49 2.81 8.70 -6.11
C VAL A 49 4.30 8.73 -5.86
N TYR A 50 5.04 7.78 -6.40
CA TYR A 50 6.49 7.79 -6.35
C TYR A 50 7.07 7.51 -7.73
N ARG A 51 8.34 7.87 -7.94
CA ARG A 51 9.02 7.68 -9.22
C ARG A 51 10.18 6.69 -9.07
N PRO A 52 10.00 5.41 -9.43
CA PRO A 52 11.06 4.42 -9.51
C PRO A 52 12.20 4.87 -10.41
N TYR A 53 13.41 4.35 -10.18
CA TYR A 53 14.60 4.71 -10.97
C TYR A 53 14.43 4.45 -12.48
N ASN A 54 13.67 3.43 -12.87
CA ASN A 54 13.41 3.03 -14.25
C ASN A 54 12.19 3.74 -14.87
N MET A 55 11.56 4.67 -14.16
CA MET A 55 10.34 5.32 -14.60
C MET A 55 10.63 6.48 -15.55
N PRO A 56 9.97 6.59 -16.72
CA PRO A 56 10.14 7.72 -17.63
C PRO A 56 9.87 9.07 -16.96
N LYS A 57 10.39 10.14 -17.55
CA LYS A 57 10.12 11.51 -17.07
C LYS A 57 8.61 11.79 -17.17
N ASN A 58 8.06 12.52 -16.19
CA ASN A 58 6.63 12.85 -16.07
C ASN A 58 5.70 11.66 -15.81
N TRP A 59 6.25 10.48 -15.56
CA TRP A 59 5.52 9.29 -15.14
C TRP A 59 5.84 8.96 -13.68
N TYR A 60 4.83 8.46 -12.98
CA TYR A 60 4.90 8.05 -11.59
C TYR A 60 4.12 6.76 -11.42
N VAL A 61 4.29 6.07 -10.29
CA VAL A 61 3.45 4.95 -9.91
C VAL A 61 2.70 5.25 -8.62
N THR A 62 1.50 4.68 -8.50
CA THR A 62 0.79 4.55 -7.23
C THR A 62 1.43 3.46 -6.35
N PHE A 63 1.07 3.37 -5.07
CA PHE A 63 1.63 2.36 -4.16
C PHE A 63 1.40 0.91 -4.59
N ASP A 64 0.27 0.65 -5.25
CA ASP A 64 -0.09 -0.62 -5.89
C ASP A 64 0.60 -0.85 -7.25
N GLY A 65 1.53 0.04 -7.64
CA GLY A 65 2.47 -0.16 -8.74
C GLY A 65 1.96 0.23 -10.13
N TYR A 66 0.76 0.81 -10.23
CA TYR A 66 0.19 1.20 -11.51
C TYR A 66 0.79 2.53 -12.02
N PRO A 67 1.17 2.60 -13.30
CA PRO A 67 1.73 3.82 -13.87
C PRO A 67 0.63 4.89 -14.00
N VAL A 68 0.99 6.12 -13.65
CA VAL A 68 0.13 7.29 -13.71
C VAL A 68 0.89 8.50 -14.24
N THR A 69 0.17 9.39 -14.91
CA THR A 69 0.68 10.67 -15.39
C THR A 69 -0.42 11.71 -15.40
N LYS A 70 -0.06 12.99 -15.56
CA LYS A 70 -1.04 14.07 -15.75
C LYS A 70 -1.39 14.19 -17.23
N ASN A 71 -2.68 14.28 -17.53
CA ASN A 71 -3.15 14.67 -18.86
C ASN A 71 -2.96 16.20 -19.08
N ARG A 72 -3.42 16.71 -20.23
CA ARG A 72 -3.30 18.15 -20.58
C ARG A 72 -4.05 19.07 -19.60
N ASP A 73 -5.10 18.57 -18.96
CA ASP A 73 -5.91 19.30 -17.98
C ASP A 73 -5.35 19.21 -16.56
N GLY A 74 -4.19 18.55 -16.38
CA GLY A 74 -3.58 18.33 -15.07
C GLY A 74 -4.22 17.22 -14.23
N VAL A 75 -5.17 16.47 -14.79
CA VAL A 75 -5.84 15.32 -14.14
C VAL A 75 -4.93 14.11 -14.18
N TRP A 76 -4.83 13.39 -13.07
CA TRP A 76 -4.08 12.13 -13.02
C TRP A 76 -4.87 11.01 -13.69
N VAL A 77 -4.23 10.37 -14.66
CA VAL A 77 -4.76 9.23 -15.40
C VAL A 77 -3.81 8.04 -15.29
N TYR A 78 -4.36 6.83 -15.33
CA TYR A 78 -3.56 5.62 -15.47
C TYR A 78 -2.90 5.57 -16.85
N GLY A 79 -1.76 4.90 -16.93
CA GLY A 79 -1.10 4.56 -18.18
C GLY A 79 -1.17 3.07 -18.49
N THR A 80 -0.96 2.73 -19.75
CA THR A 80 -0.73 1.35 -20.20
C THR A 80 0.66 1.23 -20.78
N SER A 81 1.35 0.14 -20.47
CA SER A 81 2.60 -0.22 -21.12
C SER A 81 2.33 -0.94 -22.44
N ALA A 82 3.02 -0.49 -23.50
CA ALA A 82 3.16 -1.21 -24.75
C ALA A 82 4.65 -1.48 -24.95
N GLY A 83 5.15 -2.57 -24.34
CA GLY A 83 6.59 -2.83 -24.21
C GLY A 83 7.27 -1.79 -23.30
N PRO A 84 8.40 -1.17 -23.70
CA PRO A 84 9.09 -0.18 -22.87
C PRO A 84 8.39 1.19 -22.82
N ASN A 85 7.33 1.39 -23.61
CA ASN A 85 6.68 2.68 -23.77
C ASN A 85 5.41 2.76 -22.90
N LEU A 86 5.25 3.87 -22.19
CA LEU A 86 4.04 4.20 -21.43
C LEU A 86 3.17 5.17 -22.23
N ASN A 87 1.89 4.83 -22.37
CA ASN A 87 0.89 5.68 -23.00
C ASN A 87 -0.19 6.05 -21.99
N PRO A 88 -0.61 7.33 -21.88
CA PRO A 88 -1.71 7.72 -21.01
C PRO A 88 -3.02 7.11 -21.51
N THR A 89 -3.85 6.67 -20.58
CA THR A 89 -5.23 6.24 -20.86
C THR A 89 -6.21 7.38 -20.56
N ASN A 90 -7.50 7.13 -20.81
CA ASN A 90 -8.58 7.99 -20.37
C ASN A 90 -9.13 7.60 -18.98
N TYR A 91 -8.54 6.59 -18.33
CA TYR A 91 -8.97 6.16 -17.01
C TYR A 91 -8.38 7.08 -15.94
N ILE A 92 -9.23 7.90 -15.34
CA ILE A 92 -8.90 8.78 -14.23
C ILE A 92 -8.48 7.92 -13.03
N VAL A 93 -7.39 8.30 -12.34
CA VAL A 93 -6.95 7.60 -11.12
C VAL A 93 -8.07 7.59 -10.08
N GLY A 94 -8.41 6.41 -9.58
CA GLY A 94 -9.53 6.17 -8.67
C GLY A 94 -10.89 5.88 -9.33
N SER A 95 -11.02 5.99 -10.65
CA SER A 95 -12.30 5.76 -11.36
C SER A 95 -12.58 4.32 -11.71
N VAL A 96 -11.54 3.56 -11.97
CA VAL A 96 -11.63 2.15 -12.35
C VAL A 96 -10.73 1.33 -11.45
N VAL A 97 -10.99 0.04 -11.47
CA VAL A 97 -10.06 -0.97 -11.02
C VAL A 97 -9.08 -1.21 -12.18
N PRO A 98 -7.79 -0.83 -12.08
CA PRO A 98 -6.84 -0.89 -13.21
C PRO A 98 -6.70 -2.28 -13.83
N SER A 99 -6.58 -3.33 -13.02
CA SER A 99 -6.46 -4.71 -13.52
C SER A 99 -7.68 -5.16 -14.33
N MET A 100 -8.90 -4.78 -13.92
CA MET A 100 -10.13 -5.06 -14.66
C MET A 100 -10.24 -4.22 -15.94
N ALA A 101 -9.57 -3.07 -15.98
CA ALA A 101 -9.45 -2.24 -17.17
C ALA A 101 -8.31 -2.69 -18.12
N GLY A 102 -7.69 -3.85 -17.85
CA GLY A 102 -6.59 -4.40 -18.65
C GLY A 102 -5.26 -3.68 -18.43
N ILE A 103 -5.14 -2.88 -17.38
CA ILE A 103 -3.92 -2.12 -17.07
C ILE A 103 -2.99 -3.00 -16.25
N THR A 104 -1.74 -3.14 -16.71
CA THR A 104 -0.71 -3.89 -16.02
C THR A 104 0.11 -2.97 -15.11
N PRO A 105 0.44 -3.40 -13.86
CA PRO A 105 1.33 -2.63 -13.00
C PRO A 105 2.73 -2.53 -13.61
N TRP A 106 3.36 -1.34 -13.50
CA TRP A 106 4.70 -1.07 -14.04
C TRP A 106 5.79 -1.67 -13.16
N VAL A 107 5.58 -1.63 -11.85
CA VAL A 107 6.41 -2.30 -10.86
C VAL A 107 5.50 -3.15 -9.99
N ARG A 108 6.07 -4.17 -9.33
CA ARG A 108 5.35 -4.81 -8.24
C ARG A 108 4.99 -3.76 -7.19
N PRO A 109 3.82 -3.89 -6.53
CA PRO A 109 3.48 -3.04 -5.40
C PRO A 109 4.68 -2.85 -4.49
N ALA A 110 5.03 -1.60 -4.20
CA ALA A 110 6.17 -1.35 -3.34
C ALA A 110 5.93 -2.03 -1.99
N GLN A 111 6.81 -2.97 -1.62
CA GLN A 111 6.96 -3.34 -0.22
C GLN A 111 7.64 -2.15 0.44
N ILE A 112 6.86 -1.22 0.98
CA ILE A 112 7.39 -0.10 1.74
C ILE A 112 7.92 -0.72 3.03
N SER A 113 9.23 -0.93 3.09
CA SER A 113 9.86 -1.22 4.38
C SER A 113 9.82 0.05 5.22
N SER A 114 8.74 0.24 5.97
CA SER A 114 8.53 1.39 6.84
C SER A 114 9.40 1.27 8.09
N PHE A 115 10.69 1.59 7.96
CA PHE A 115 11.58 1.72 9.11
C PHE A 115 11.94 3.19 9.37
N VAL A 116 11.07 3.93 10.07
CA VAL A 116 11.36 5.24 10.67
C VAL A 116 11.11 5.18 12.20
N LYS A 117 12.14 5.37 13.03
CA LYS A 117 11.98 5.65 14.47
C LYS A 117 11.80 7.13 14.67
N VAL A 118 10.71 7.53 15.31
CA VAL A 118 10.71 8.69 16.19
C VAL A 118 10.05 8.26 17.51
N PRO A 119 10.62 8.59 18.68
CA PRO A 119 9.99 8.26 19.95
C PRO A 119 8.70 9.09 20.13
N PRO A 120 7.63 8.54 20.74
CA PRO A 120 6.45 9.33 21.09
C PRO A 120 6.83 10.44 22.10
N PRO A 121 6.18 11.61 22.07
CA PRO A 121 6.41 12.66 23.05
C PRO A 121 6.06 12.15 24.45
N ASN A 122 7.03 12.32 25.37
CA ASN A 122 7.02 11.85 26.74
C ASN A 122 5.71 12.13 27.50
N ALA A 123 5.08 11.07 28.00
CA ALA A 123 4.28 11.11 29.22
C ALA A 123 5.08 10.42 30.34
N SER A 124 5.89 11.23 31.04
CA SER A 124 6.22 11.17 32.48
C SER A 124 6.61 9.84 33.18
N VAL A 125 7.90 9.76 33.53
CA VAL A 125 8.51 9.33 34.82
C VAL A 125 8.21 7.93 35.40
N VAL A 126 9.25 7.09 35.60
CA VAL A 126 9.76 6.58 36.90
C VAL A 126 10.85 5.48 36.68
N ARG A 127 12.06 5.80 37.18
CA ARG A 127 13.17 5.00 37.75
C ARG A 127 13.78 3.77 37.02
N GLN A 128 15.10 3.89 36.81
CA GLN A 128 16.14 2.90 36.48
C GLN A 128 16.46 1.96 37.68
N PRO A 129 17.17 0.82 37.49
CA PRO A 129 18.64 0.84 37.60
C PRO A 129 19.46 -0.05 36.61
N SER A 130 20.58 0.56 36.19
CA SER A 130 21.88 0.13 35.60
C SER A 130 22.27 -1.34 35.29
N LEU A 131 22.97 -1.53 34.15
CA LEU A 131 24.10 -2.46 33.87
C LEU A 131 24.94 -1.94 32.63
N PRO A 132 26.21 -2.36 32.41
CA PRO A 132 27.40 -1.50 32.16
C PRO A 132 27.81 -1.32 30.68
N PRO A 133 28.85 -0.49 30.36
CA PRO A 133 29.11 0.03 29.02
C PRO A 133 29.92 -0.95 28.17
N SER A 134 29.53 -1.12 26.91
CA SER A 134 30.39 -1.72 25.89
C SER A 134 30.23 -1.00 24.55
N ARG A 135 31.30 -0.23 24.28
CA ARG A 135 31.81 0.33 23.03
C ARG A 135 31.01 0.11 21.73
N SER A 136 30.60 1.24 21.19
CA SER A 136 30.37 1.66 19.81
C SER A 136 30.79 0.71 18.67
N ALA A 137 29.83 0.39 17.80
CA ALA A 137 30.01 0.35 16.35
C ALA A 137 28.66 0.71 15.69
N GLY A 138 28.67 1.66 14.76
CA GLY A 138 27.48 2.28 14.16
C GLY A 138 26.51 1.27 13.56
N GLY A 139 25.36 1.12 14.20
CA GLY A 139 24.17 0.50 13.63
C GLY A 139 23.13 1.60 13.42
N GLY A 140 22.83 1.93 12.18
CA GLY A 140 21.69 2.77 11.85
C GLY A 140 20.43 2.18 12.48
N THR A 141 19.88 2.88 13.47
CA THR A 141 18.68 2.46 14.22
C THR A 141 17.44 2.66 13.35
N HIS A 142 17.25 1.77 12.39
CA HIS A 142 15.99 1.59 11.67
C HIS A 142 14.92 1.09 12.65
N SER A 143 13.89 1.86 12.95
CA SER A 143 12.75 1.38 13.75
C SER A 143 11.52 1.27 12.88
N THR A 144 10.85 0.14 12.98
CA THR A 144 9.58 -0.12 12.33
C THR A 144 8.48 0.63 13.07
N TRP A 145 7.81 1.60 12.43
CA TRP A 145 6.54 2.11 12.94
C TRP A 145 5.49 1.03 12.66
N VAL A 146 4.89 0.49 13.71
CA VAL A 146 3.85 -0.53 13.59
C VAL A 146 2.59 0.00 14.27
N PRO A 147 1.54 0.32 13.51
CA PRO A 147 0.32 0.88 14.08
C PRO A 147 -0.45 -0.15 14.92
N ASP A 148 -1.05 0.28 16.04
CA ASP A 148 -1.82 -0.62 16.91
C ASP A 148 -2.98 -1.33 16.21
N TRP A 149 -3.56 -0.69 15.18
CA TRP A 149 -4.66 -1.28 14.41
C TRP A 149 -4.24 -2.52 13.60
N SER A 150 -2.95 -2.69 13.26
CA SER A 150 -2.48 -3.82 12.44
C SER A 150 -2.58 -5.16 13.18
N PHE A 151 -2.62 -5.13 14.52
CA PHE A 151 -2.82 -6.30 15.36
C PHE A 151 -4.28 -6.51 15.76
N ASN A 152 -5.18 -5.58 15.41
CA ASN A 152 -6.57 -5.65 15.83
C ASN A 152 -7.36 -6.61 14.91
N PRO A 153 -7.85 -7.75 15.41
CA PRO A 153 -8.54 -8.73 14.57
C PRO A 153 -9.82 -8.18 13.94
N ARG A 154 -10.48 -7.23 14.59
CA ARG A 154 -11.68 -6.56 14.02
C ARG A 154 -11.31 -5.62 12.88
N PHE A 155 -10.14 -5.00 12.94
CA PHE A 155 -9.62 -4.23 11.83
C PHE A 155 -9.30 -5.18 10.67
N MET A 156 -8.46 -6.18 10.94
CA MET A 156 -7.95 -7.13 9.95
C MET A 156 -9.04 -7.96 9.25
N ALA A 157 -10.21 -8.13 9.87
CA ALA A 157 -11.35 -8.82 9.26
C ALA A 157 -11.74 -8.25 7.89
N ILE A 158 -11.52 -6.95 7.65
CA ILE A 158 -11.87 -6.32 6.37
C ILE A 158 -11.12 -6.92 5.19
N GLY A 159 -9.91 -7.45 5.38
CA GLY A 159 -9.11 -8.08 4.31
C GLY A 159 -9.78 -9.28 3.64
N ASN A 160 -10.79 -9.87 4.29
CA ASN A 160 -11.57 -11.00 3.76
C ASN A 160 -12.86 -10.56 3.03
N TRP A 161 -13.14 -9.26 2.93
CA TRP A 161 -14.44 -8.74 2.44
C TRP A 161 -14.45 -8.44 0.93
N LYS A 162 -13.76 -9.23 0.12
CA LYS A 162 -13.61 -9.00 -1.35
C LYS A 162 -14.95 -8.90 -2.12
N SER A 163 -16.03 -9.46 -1.57
CA SER A 163 -17.37 -9.35 -2.13
C SER A 163 -17.95 -7.93 -1.99
N SER A 164 -17.62 -7.20 -0.91
CA SER A 164 -18.17 -5.89 -0.55
C SER A 164 -17.15 -4.75 -0.50
N VAL A 165 -15.86 -5.05 -0.65
CA VAL A 165 -14.76 -4.09 -0.65
C VAL A 165 -13.80 -4.39 -1.81
N ASP A 166 -13.47 -3.36 -2.58
CA ASP A 166 -12.37 -3.39 -3.56
C ASP A 166 -11.45 -2.16 -3.44
N ARG A 167 -11.82 -1.15 -2.64
CA ARG A 167 -11.11 0.12 -2.49
C ARG A 167 -10.96 0.46 -1.02
N MET A 168 -9.83 1.05 -0.67
CA MET A 168 -9.52 1.51 0.68
C MET A 168 -8.78 2.85 0.65
N GLY A 169 -9.05 3.70 1.63
CA GLY A 169 -8.40 5.00 1.79
C GLY A 169 -8.50 5.50 3.22
N VAL A 170 -8.13 6.75 3.45
CA VAL A 170 -8.24 7.42 4.75
C VAL A 170 -9.06 8.69 4.58
N LEU A 171 -10.14 8.84 5.34
CA LEU A 171 -10.91 10.08 5.38
C LEU A 171 -10.04 11.19 6.00
N HIS A 172 -9.99 12.38 5.41
CA HIS A 172 -9.17 13.50 5.93
C HIS A 172 -9.65 13.99 7.31
N ASN A 173 -10.98 14.13 7.47
CA ASN A 173 -11.58 14.60 8.70
C ASN A 173 -12.92 13.91 8.97
N PRO A 174 -13.04 13.08 10.03
CA PRO A 174 -11.96 12.65 10.92
C PRO A 174 -10.94 11.76 10.19
N ALA A 175 -9.67 11.82 10.61
CA ALA A 175 -8.59 10.97 10.09
C ALA A 175 -8.87 9.49 10.40
N VAL A 176 -9.53 8.76 9.50
CA VAL A 176 -9.90 7.34 9.72
C VAL A 176 -9.86 6.50 8.44
N PRO A 177 -9.46 5.22 8.54
CA PRO A 177 -9.60 4.27 7.44
C PRO A 177 -11.03 4.11 6.97
N VAL A 178 -11.21 4.09 5.65
CA VAL A 178 -12.49 3.89 4.96
C VAL A 178 -12.32 2.89 3.83
N ALA A 179 -13.33 2.06 3.59
CA ALA A 179 -13.30 1.06 2.54
C ALA A 179 -14.68 0.85 1.92
N TRP A 180 -14.73 0.58 0.61
CA TRP A 180 -15.98 0.40 -0.12
C TRP A 180 -15.76 -0.36 -1.43
N LYS A 181 -16.84 -0.59 -2.19
CA LYS A 181 -16.78 -1.24 -3.50
C LYS A 181 -17.30 -0.36 -4.63
N GLY A 182 -16.48 -0.21 -5.67
CA GLY A 182 -16.84 0.48 -6.90
C GLY A 182 -17.11 1.99 -6.74
N ASN A 183 -17.69 2.58 -7.79
CA ASN A 183 -17.98 4.03 -7.85
C ASN A 183 -19.31 4.42 -7.18
N PHE A 184 -20.22 3.46 -7.06
CA PHE A 184 -21.55 3.64 -6.47
C PHE A 184 -21.77 2.53 -5.42
N PRO A 185 -21.16 2.68 -4.24
CA PRO A 185 -21.12 1.61 -3.26
C PRO A 185 -22.49 1.34 -2.65
N LYS A 186 -22.82 0.05 -2.47
CA LYS A 186 -23.98 -0.39 -1.66
C LYS A 186 -23.73 -0.21 -0.15
N ALA A 187 -22.47 -0.22 0.26
CA ALA A 187 -22.03 -0.03 1.63
C ALA A 187 -20.65 0.64 1.65
N ILE A 188 -20.43 1.52 2.62
CA ILE A 188 -19.13 2.10 2.95
C ILE A 188 -18.80 1.73 4.39
N TYR A 189 -17.61 1.21 4.61
CA TYR A 189 -17.13 0.79 5.93
C TYR A 189 -16.12 1.79 6.44
N VAL A 190 -16.32 2.26 7.67
CA VAL A 190 -15.48 3.27 8.32
C VAL A 190 -14.92 2.70 9.62
N TRP A 191 -13.61 2.75 9.79
CA TRP A 191 -12.99 2.29 11.01
C TRP A 191 -13.16 3.31 12.14
N THR A 192 -13.77 2.89 13.24
CA THR A 192 -14.03 3.77 14.39
C THR A 192 -13.02 3.60 15.52
N GLY A 193 -11.95 2.83 15.32
CA GLY A 193 -11.00 2.43 16.37
C GLY A 193 -11.33 1.13 17.10
N ARG A 194 -12.60 0.70 17.06
CA ARG A 194 -13.07 -0.53 17.73
C ARG A 194 -13.74 -1.52 16.79
N SER A 195 -14.43 -1.01 15.78
CA SER A 195 -15.16 -1.79 14.79
C SER A 195 -15.34 -0.99 13.50
N TRP A 196 -15.60 -1.72 12.42
CA TRP A 196 -16.08 -1.15 11.16
C TRP A 196 -17.54 -0.74 11.30
N PHE A 197 -17.81 0.55 11.13
CA PHE A 197 -19.15 1.11 11.05
C PHE A 197 -19.60 1.12 9.59
N GLN A 198 -20.81 0.65 9.32
CA GLN A 198 -21.36 0.59 7.97
C GLN A 198 -22.27 1.79 7.72
N ILE A 199 -21.97 2.52 6.65
CA ILE A 199 -22.84 3.53 6.06
C ILE A 199 -23.53 2.87 4.86
N THR A 200 -24.84 3.10 4.72
CA THR A 200 -25.61 2.69 3.54
C THR A 200 -25.88 3.93 2.69
N PRO A 201 -25.14 4.14 1.58
CA PRO A 201 -25.36 5.24 0.67
C PRO A 201 -26.73 5.15 -0.01
N ARG A 202 -27.23 6.29 -0.48
CA ARG A 202 -28.39 6.30 -1.38
C ARG A 202 -28.01 5.68 -2.72
N GLU A 203 -29.02 5.25 -3.48
CA GLU A 203 -28.80 4.73 -4.82
C GLU A 203 -28.06 5.76 -5.69
N SER A 204 -27.03 5.30 -6.41
CA SER A 204 -26.17 6.13 -7.26
C SER A 204 -25.42 7.27 -6.53
N GLN A 205 -25.36 7.27 -5.20
CA GLN A 205 -24.58 8.25 -4.45
C GLN A 205 -23.09 7.91 -4.51
N ARG A 206 -22.25 8.93 -4.75
CA ARG A 206 -20.79 8.75 -4.72
C ARG A 206 -20.30 8.55 -3.28
N PRO A 207 -19.19 7.82 -3.06
CA PRO A 207 -18.67 7.54 -1.72
C PRO A 207 -18.41 8.80 -0.91
N VAL A 208 -17.84 9.82 -1.54
CA VAL A 208 -17.46 11.09 -0.90
C VAL A 208 -18.70 11.85 -0.40
N ASP A 209 -19.79 11.85 -1.17
CA ASP A 209 -21.04 12.50 -0.79
C ASP A 209 -21.73 11.78 0.37
N ALA A 210 -21.69 10.44 0.37
CA ALA A 210 -22.23 9.63 1.46
C ALA A 210 -21.43 9.83 2.77
N LEU A 211 -20.10 9.91 2.67
CA LEU A 211 -19.22 10.22 3.80
C LEU A 211 -19.47 11.64 4.34
N LYS A 212 -19.66 12.63 3.46
CA LYS A 212 -19.97 14.01 3.85
C LYS A 212 -21.22 14.09 4.75
N GLY A 213 -22.28 13.36 4.39
CA GLY A 213 -23.52 13.34 5.16
C GLY A 213 -23.41 12.72 6.56
N GLN A 214 -22.35 11.96 6.83
CA GLN A 214 -22.16 11.20 8.07
C GLN A 214 -20.99 11.70 8.93
N LEU A 215 -20.35 12.82 8.55
CA LEU A 215 -19.15 13.34 9.22
C LEU A 215 -19.33 13.55 10.73
N TYR A 216 -20.50 14.05 11.14
CA TYR A 216 -20.82 14.30 12.54
C TYR A 216 -20.85 13.00 13.36
N GLU A 217 -21.57 11.99 12.88
CA GLU A 217 -21.67 10.70 13.58
C GLU A 217 -20.32 9.98 13.66
N MET A 218 -19.57 9.96 12.55
CA MET A 218 -18.23 9.38 12.50
C MET A 218 -17.30 10.06 13.50
N SER A 219 -17.25 11.40 13.51
CA SER A 219 -16.44 12.17 14.45
C SER A 219 -16.80 11.88 15.90
N ARG A 220 -18.10 11.77 16.20
CA ARG A 220 -18.59 11.41 17.54
C ARG A 220 -18.14 10.02 17.95
N MET A 221 -18.23 9.03 17.06
CA MET A 221 -17.82 7.65 17.34
C MET A 221 -16.31 7.53 17.55
N VAL A 222 -15.51 8.15 16.69
CA VAL A 222 -14.04 8.18 16.77
C VAL A 222 -13.58 8.79 18.10
N LYS A 223 -14.13 9.96 18.45
CA LYS A 223 -13.83 10.62 19.74
C LYS A 223 -14.22 9.77 20.94
N ARG A 224 -15.41 9.16 20.91
CA ARG A 224 -15.88 8.26 21.99
C ARG A 224 -14.96 7.05 22.15
N ASN A 225 -14.45 6.52 21.05
CA ASN A 225 -13.55 5.36 21.04
C ASN A 225 -12.08 5.73 21.30
N ARG A 226 -11.75 7.03 21.40
CA ARG A 226 -10.39 7.56 21.57
C ARG A 226 -9.42 7.07 20.49
N PHE A 227 -9.93 6.91 19.26
CA PHE A 227 -9.09 6.53 18.15
C PHE A 227 -8.29 7.72 17.65
N VAL A 228 -7.01 7.50 17.40
CA VAL A 228 -6.08 8.47 16.84
C VAL A 228 -5.43 7.82 15.63
N TRP A 229 -5.41 8.55 14.52
CA TRP A 229 -4.70 8.18 13.31
C TRP A 229 -3.43 9.00 13.21
N TYR A 230 -2.32 8.36 12.85
CA TYR A 230 -1.04 9.02 12.64
C TYR A 230 -0.73 9.07 11.14
N GLU A 231 -0.10 10.14 10.65
CA GLU A 231 0.31 10.23 9.25
C GLU A 231 1.22 9.05 8.84
N ALA A 232 2.06 8.58 9.77
CA ALA A 232 2.92 7.41 9.58
C ALA A 232 2.16 6.10 9.35
N ASP A 233 0.87 6.02 9.72
CA ASP A 233 0.02 4.85 9.46
C ASP A 233 -0.38 4.75 7.99
N MET A 234 -0.38 5.87 7.26
CA MET A 234 -0.87 5.94 5.88
C MET A 234 -0.11 5.03 4.91
N PRO A 235 1.24 5.04 4.85
CA PRO A 235 1.97 4.10 3.99
C PRO A 235 1.76 2.64 4.42
N VAL A 236 1.63 2.36 5.72
CA VAL A 236 1.41 1.00 6.24
C VAL A 236 0.05 0.48 5.79
N LEU A 237 -1.00 1.30 5.87
CA LEU A 237 -2.33 0.93 5.40
C LEU A 237 -2.38 0.79 3.88
N ALA A 238 -1.70 1.68 3.13
CA ALA A 238 -1.64 1.59 1.68
C ALA A 238 -1.03 0.26 1.21
N GLN A 239 0.05 -0.17 1.87
CA GLN A 239 0.64 -1.48 1.62
C GLN A 239 -0.33 -2.60 2.01
N GLN A 240 -0.89 -2.56 3.22
CA GLN A 240 -1.78 -3.62 3.70
C GLN A 240 -3.02 -3.79 2.81
N ALA A 241 -3.61 -2.69 2.34
CA ALA A 241 -4.71 -2.69 1.39
C ALA A 241 -4.32 -3.42 0.10
N THR A 242 -3.12 -3.13 -0.40
CA THR A 242 -2.62 -3.77 -1.62
C THR A 242 -2.35 -5.27 -1.42
N GLU A 243 -1.85 -5.69 -0.27
CA GLU A 243 -1.68 -7.11 0.10
C GLU A 243 -3.02 -7.86 0.15
N TRP A 244 -4.10 -7.19 0.58
CA TRP A 244 -5.46 -7.74 0.52
C TRP A 244 -6.05 -7.77 -0.89
N GLY A 245 -5.39 -7.11 -1.85
CA GLY A 245 -5.85 -6.95 -3.22
C GLY A 245 -6.87 -5.81 -3.39
N TYR A 246 -6.87 -4.84 -2.48
CA TYR A 246 -7.68 -3.62 -2.56
C TYR A 246 -6.89 -2.49 -3.20
N TYR A 247 -7.60 -1.63 -3.93
CA TYR A 247 -7.04 -0.43 -4.53
C TYR A 247 -6.88 0.65 -3.49
N TRP A 248 -5.69 1.22 -3.44
CA TRP A 248 -5.41 2.34 -2.56
C TRP A 248 -5.91 3.65 -3.17
N MET A 249 -6.81 4.32 -2.46
CA MET A 249 -7.45 5.55 -2.89
C MET A 249 -6.76 6.81 -2.33
N GLY A 250 -5.83 6.64 -1.38
CA GLY A 250 -5.20 7.75 -0.69
C GLY A 250 -6.10 8.38 0.38
N GLU A 251 -5.87 9.66 0.62
CA GLU A 251 -6.67 10.50 1.47
C GLU A 251 -7.94 11.00 0.76
N VAL A 252 -9.08 10.60 1.30
CA VAL A 252 -10.42 10.96 0.85
C VAL A 252 -10.82 12.26 1.52
N VAL A 253 -10.94 13.32 0.73
CA VAL A 253 -11.37 14.64 1.20
C VAL A 253 -12.83 14.85 0.78
N PRO A 254 -13.79 14.89 1.73
CA PRO A 254 -15.13 15.36 1.44
C PRO A 254 -15.04 16.85 1.14
N SER A 255 -15.43 17.25 -0.08
CA SER A 255 -15.53 18.66 -0.46
C SER A 255 -16.34 19.42 0.60
N ARG A 256 -15.78 20.53 1.11
CA ARG A 256 -16.43 21.41 2.10
C ARG A 256 -17.83 21.81 1.66
#